data_AF-A0A945VC29-F1
#
_entry.id   AF-A0A945VC29-F1
#
_cell.length_a   1.000
_cell.length_b   1.000
_cell.length_c   1.000
_cell.angle_alpha   90.00
_cell.angle_beta   90.00
_cell.angle_gamma   90.00
#
_symmetry.space_group_name_H-M   'P 1'
#
loop_
_entity.id
_entity.type
_entity.pdbx_description
1 polymer ?
#
loop_
_entity_poly.entity_id
_entity_poly.type
_entity_poly.pdbx_seq_one_letter_code
_entity_poly.pdbx_strand_id
1 'polypeptide(L)'
;MAFELPELPYSHDALAKGGMSAETLEFHHDLHHKAYVDNGNKLISGTEWENKSLEEITIGTYNSTSVSQNGIFNNISQLWNHNQFWEMMGPDGRAMP
;
A
#
# COMPACT_ATOMS: atom_id res chain seq x y z
N MET A 1 11.21 -7.92 9.37
CA MET A 1 11.74 -7.59 8.02
C MET A 1 11.02 -6.33 7.58
N ALA A 2 11.72 -5.37 6.99
CA ALA A 2 11.09 -4.14 6.51
C ALA A 2 10.20 -4.44 5.28
N PHE A 3 9.10 -3.72 5.15
CA PHE A 3 8.29 -3.73 3.94
C PHE A 3 9.01 -3.03 2.80
N GLU A 4 8.74 -3.45 1.57
CA GLU A 4 9.29 -2.85 0.36
C GLU A 4 8.14 -2.35 -0.52
N LEU A 5 8.44 -1.36 -1.37
CA LEU A 5 7.51 -0.94 -2.42
C LEU A 5 7.51 -2.05 -3.49
N PRO A 6 6.39 -2.75 -3.74
CA PRO A 6 6.34 -3.71 -4.83
C PRO A 6 6.54 -3.00 -6.17
N GLU A 7 7.15 -3.68 -7.13
CA GLU A 7 7.17 -3.19 -8.50
C GLU A 7 5.76 -3.23 -9.10
N LEU A 8 5.43 -2.26 -9.97
CA LEU A 8 4.17 -2.31 -10.72
C LEU A 8 4.16 -3.55 -11.65
N PRO A 9 3.04 -4.27 -11.77
CA PRO A 9 2.93 -5.43 -12.65
C PRO A 9 2.86 -5.05 -14.15
N TYR A 10 2.91 -3.76 -14.47
CA TYR A 10 2.85 -3.20 -15.82
C TYR A 10 3.57 -1.84 -15.87
N SER A 11 3.84 -1.32 -17.07
CA SER A 11 4.45 0.01 -17.24
C SER A 11 3.53 1.14 -16.79
N HIS A 12 4.10 2.28 -16.44
CA HIS A 12 3.37 3.47 -15.98
C HIS A 12 2.30 3.96 -16.97
N ASP A 13 2.47 3.74 -18.27
CA ASP A 13 1.50 4.14 -19.30
C ASP A 13 0.44 3.06 -19.60
N ALA A 14 0.53 1.88 -18.99
CA ALA A 14 -0.30 0.71 -19.32
C ALA A 14 -1.80 0.96 -19.12
N LEU A 15 -2.17 1.82 -18.17
CA LEU A 15 -3.56 2.12 -17.84
C LEU A 15 -4.14 3.35 -18.56
N ALA A 16 -3.37 3.99 -19.44
CA ALA A 16 -3.78 5.24 -20.11
C ALA A 16 -5.10 5.08 -20.90
N LYS A 17 -5.32 3.93 -21.55
CA LYS A 17 -6.57 3.62 -22.26
C LYS A 17 -7.77 3.45 -21.32
N GLY A 18 -7.52 3.06 -20.08
CA GLY A 18 -8.52 2.95 -19.01
C GLY A 18 -8.79 4.28 -18.30
N GLY A 19 -8.12 5.37 -18.68
CA GLY A 19 -8.32 6.70 -18.13
C GLY A 19 -7.35 7.10 -17.01
N MET A 20 -6.29 6.33 -16.76
CA MET A 20 -5.27 6.67 -15.77
C MET A 20 -3.94 6.98 -16.46
N SER A 21 -3.49 8.24 -16.35
CA SER A 21 -2.27 8.70 -17.04
C SER A 21 -0.99 8.12 -16.44
N ALA A 22 0.08 8.09 -17.24
CA ALA A 22 1.41 7.72 -16.75
C ALA A 22 1.88 8.59 -15.57
N GLU A 23 1.69 9.90 -15.69
CA GLU A 23 1.96 10.84 -14.60
C GLU A 23 1.21 10.45 -13.32
N THR A 24 -0.06 10.04 -13.42
CA THR A 24 -0.82 9.57 -12.25
C THR A 24 -0.17 8.33 -11.64
N LEU A 25 0.26 7.35 -12.44
CA LEU A 25 0.90 6.16 -11.89
C LEU A 25 2.24 6.51 -11.23
N GLU A 26 3.07 7.36 -11.84
CA GLU A 26 4.36 7.78 -11.29
C GLU A 26 4.18 8.46 -9.94
N PHE A 27 3.27 9.43 -9.83
CA PHE A 27 2.99 10.08 -8.56
C PHE A 27 2.35 9.12 -7.54
N HIS A 28 1.37 8.31 -7.96
CA HIS A 28 0.59 7.49 -7.05
C HIS A 28 1.37 6.27 -6.53
N HIS A 29 2.19 5.65 -7.37
CA HIS A 29 3.05 4.53 -7.01
C HIS A 29 4.37 5.01 -6.39
N ASP A 30 5.17 5.77 -7.14
CA ASP A 30 6.56 6.03 -6.77
C ASP A 30 6.68 7.06 -5.64
N LEU A 31 5.65 7.89 -5.41
CA LEU A 31 5.63 8.87 -4.32
C LEU A 31 4.61 8.53 -3.24
N HIS A 32 3.31 8.43 -3.58
CA HIS A 32 2.27 8.23 -2.56
C HIS A 32 2.37 6.84 -1.90
N HIS A 33 2.44 5.77 -2.68
CA HIS A 33 2.57 4.41 -2.14
C HIS A 33 3.92 4.24 -1.41
N LYS A 34 5.01 4.73 -2.01
CA LYS A 34 6.33 4.75 -1.37
C LYS A 34 6.33 5.46 -0.01
N ALA A 35 5.63 6.58 0.12
CA ALA A 35 5.55 7.29 1.40
C ALA A 35 4.90 6.43 2.50
N TYR A 36 3.90 5.60 2.17
CA TYR A 36 3.31 4.66 3.12
C TYR A 36 4.29 3.55 3.53
N VAL A 37 5.12 3.04 2.61
CA VAL A 37 6.21 2.09 2.92
C VAL A 37 7.21 2.71 3.89
N ASP A 38 7.77 3.88 3.53
CA ASP A 38 8.83 4.52 4.29
C ASP A 38 8.35 4.91 5.71
N ASN A 39 7.18 5.55 5.79
CA ASN A 39 6.60 5.97 7.06
C ASN A 39 6.14 4.77 7.90
N GLY A 40 5.53 3.76 7.26
CA GLY A 40 5.11 2.53 7.93
C GLY A 40 6.28 1.83 8.59
N ASN A 41 7.36 1.58 7.84
CA ASN A 41 8.59 0.98 8.35
C ASN A 41 9.19 1.78 9.52
N LYS A 42 9.25 3.11 9.39
CA LYS A 42 9.76 3.99 10.45
C LYS A 42 8.93 3.88 11.74
N LEU A 43 7.60 3.79 11.61
CA LEU A 43 6.70 3.75 12.76
C LEU A 43 6.68 2.39 13.47
N ILE A 44 6.93 1.28 12.75
CA ILE A 44 6.95 -0.06 13.36
C ILE A 44 8.32 -0.49 13.89
N SER A 45 9.40 0.19 13.52
CA SER A 45 10.76 -0.15 13.96
C SER A 45 10.88 -0.09 15.50
N GLY A 46 11.40 -1.16 16.11
CA GLY A 46 11.52 -1.29 17.56
C GLY A 46 10.21 -1.54 18.30
N THR A 47 9.10 -1.74 17.59
CA THR A 47 7.79 -2.05 18.18
C THR A 47 7.47 -3.53 18.07
N GLU A 48 6.38 -3.98 18.71
CA GLU A 48 5.87 -5.35 18.56
C GLU A 48 5.45 -5.71 17.12
N TRP A 49 5.29 -4.70 16.26
CA TRP A 49 4.84 -4.83 14.87
C TRP A 49 5.98 -5.08 13.88
N GLU A 50 7.24 -4.88 14.25
CA GLU A 50 8.40 -4.86 13.32
C GLU A 50 8.57 -6.13 12.47
N ASN A 51 8.03 -7.25 12.95
CA ASN A 51 8.11 -8.55 12.27
C ASN A 51 6.73 -9.17 11.99
N LYS A 52 5.68 -8.36 11.99
CA LYS A 52 4.30 -8.77 11.72
C LYS A 52 3.92 -8.51 10.27
N SER A 53 2.92 -9.24 9.77
CA SER A 53 2.36 -8.99 8.43
C SER A 53 1.58 -7.69 8.39
N LEU A 54 1.34 -7.14 7.19
CA LEU A 54 0.51 -5.95 7.00
C LEU A 54 -0.89 -6.12 7.61
N GLU A 55 -1.48 -7.31 7.46
CA GLU A 55 -2.79 -7.67 8.00
C GLU A 55 -2.78 -7.77 9.52
N GLU A 56 -1.79 -8.45 10.11
CA GLU A 56 -1.65 -8.56 11.56
C GLU A 56 -1.55 -7.17 12.21
N ILE A 57 -0.75 -6.28 11.62
CA ILE A 57 -0.57 -4.92 12.10
C ILE A 57 -1.86 -4.10 11.93
N THR A 58 -2.50 -4.18 10.76
CA THR A 58 -3.75 -3.45 10.46
C THR A 58 -4.85 -3.83 11.46
N ILE A 59 -5.06 -5.13 11.71
CA ILE A 59 -6.04 -5.62 12.67
C ILE A 59 -5.66 -5.21 14.09
N GLY A 60 -4.40 -5.38 14.47
CA GLY A 60 -3.92 -5.10 15.82
C GLY A 60 -3.96 -3.62 16.20
N THR A 61 -3.71 -2.73 15.25
CA THR A 61 -3.67 -1.27 15.46
C THR A 61 -5.05 -0.60 15.37
N TYR A 62 -6.07 -1.30 14.86
CA TYR A 62 -7.48 -0.90 14.89
C TYR A 62 -8.25 -1.47 16.09
N ASN A 63 -7.56 -1.87 17.16
CA ASN A 63 -8.19 -2.39 18.36
C ASN A 63 -8.74 -1.26 19.26
N SER A 64 -10.07 -1.18 19.40
CA SER A 64 -10.76 -0.15 20.17
C SER A 64 -10.54 -0.19 21.68
N THR A 65 -9.98 -1.29 22.21
CA THR A 65 -9.67 -1.42 23.65
C THR A 65 -8.23 -1.02 23.99
N SER A 66 -7.40 -0.76 22.98
CA SER A 66 -6.00 -0.39 23.13
C SER A 66 -5.80 1.12 22.93
N VAL A 67 -4.63 1.63 23.33
CA VAL A 67 -4.23 2.98 22.93
C VAL A 67 -4.22 3.06 21.41
N SER A 68 -4.87 4.09 20.87
CA SER A 68 -4.98 4.28 19.43
C SER A 68 -3.60 4.44 18.78
N GLN A 69 -3.34 3.63 17.76
CA GLN A 69 -2.10 3.61 16.98
C GLN A 69 -2.34 4.10 15.54
N ASN A 70 -3.15 5.15 15.39
CA ASN A 70 -3.63 5.66 14.10
C ASN A 70 -2.52 5.92 13.08
N GLY A 71 -1.34 6.38 13.52
CA GLY A 71 -0.20 6.61 12.62
C GLY A 71 0.27 5.31 11.95
N ILE A 72 0.39 4.23 12.72
CA ILE A 72 0.77 2.91 12.19
C ILE A 72 -0.35 2.38 11.33
N PHE A 73 -1.59 2.39 11.84
CA PHE A 73 -2.77 1.92 11.11
C PHE A 73 -2.90 2.60 9.74
N ASN A 74 -2.82 3.93 9.68
CA ASN A 74 -3.00 4.69 8.45
C ASN A 74 -1.94 4.36 7.39
N ASN A 75 -0.66 4.22 7.77
CA ASN A 75 0.39 3.92 6.80
C ASN A 75 0.36 2.45 6.36
N ILE A 76 0.19 1.52 7.30
CA ILE A 76 0.22 0.09 7.00
C ILE A 76 -1.02 -0.38 6.24
N SER A 77 -2.21 0.12 6.60
CA SER A 77 -3.44 -0.18 5.84
C SER A 77 -3.42 0.43 4.44
N GLN A 78 -2.85 1.64 4.27
CA GLN A 78 -2.73 2.24 2.94
C GLN A 78 -1.70 1.52 2.07
N LEU A 79 -0.58 1.07 2.64
CA LEU A 79 0.36 0.16 1.96
C LEU A 79 -0.37 -1.10 1.48
N TRP A 80 -1.14 -1.75 2.35
CA TRP A 80 -1.95 -2.92 1.97
C TRP A 80 -2.96 -2.60 0.86
N ASN A 81 -3.71 -1.50 0.97
CA ASN A 81 -4.69 -1.08 -0.02
C ASN A 81 -4.06 -0.88 -1.41
N HIS A 82 -2.87 -0.27 -1.48
CA HIS A 82 -2.20 -0.01 -2.75
C HIS A 82 -1.61 -1.28 -3.35
N ASN A 83 -1.04 -2.19 -2.55
CA ASN A 83 -0.64 -3.51 -3.03
C ASN A 83 -1.79 -4.22 -3.76
N GLN A 84 -2.98 -4.20 -3.17
CA GLN A 84 -4.17 -4.78 -3.80
C GLN A 84 -4.63 -4.00 -5.04
N PHE A 85 -4.59 -2.67 -4.99
CA PHE A 85 -5.03 -1.81 -6.09
C PHE A 85 -4.29 -2.08 -7.40
N TRP A 86 -2.96 -2.22 -7.35
CA TRP A 86 -2.14 -2.48 -8.54
C TRP A 86 -2.40 -3.86 -9.14
N GLU A 87 -2.62 -4.87 -8.29
CA GLU A 87 -2.94 -6.24 -8.72
C GLU A 87 -4.36 -6.40 -9.27
N MET A 88 -5.30 -5.53 -8.88
CA MET A 88 -6.69 -5.56 -9.34
C MET A 88 -6.91 -4.78 -10.64
N MET A 89 -6.03 -3.85 -10.97
CA MET A 89 -6.04 -3.14 -12.26
C MET A 89 -5.23 -3.90 -13.32
N GLY A 90 -5.36 -3.52 -14.58
CA GLY A 90 -4.58 -4.10 -15.66
C GLY A 90 -4.83 -3.38 -16.98
N PRO A 91 -3.85 -3.38 -17.91
CA PRO A 91 -4.00 -2.77 -19.23
C PRO A 91 -5.09 -3.45 -20.06
N ASP A 92 -5.27 -4.74 -19.83
CA ASP A 92 -6.29 -5.55 -20.48
C ASP A 92 -7.55 -5.51 -19.62
N GLY A 93 -8.62 -4.94 -20.18
CA GLY A 93 -9.90 -4.83 -19.50
C GLY A 93 -10.37 -6.20 -18.98
N ARG A 94 -10.79 -6.25 -17.72
CA ARG A 94 -11.34 -7.48 -17.12
C ARG A 94 -12.80 -7.60 -17.49
N ALA A 95 -13.23 -8.78 -17.93
CA ALA A 95 -14.65 -9.07 -18.09
C ALA A 95 -15.34 -8.98 -16.72
N MET A 96 -16.57 -8.47 -16.69
CA MET A 96 -17.39 -8.56 -15.48
C MET A 96 -17.57 -10.04 -15.11
N PRO A 97 -17.34 -10.43 -13.84
CA PRO A 97 -17.53 -11.80 -13.37
C PRO A 97 -18.94 -12.34 -13.62
#